data_AF-A0A9E7FZZ3-F1
#
_entry.id   AF-A0A9E7FZZ3-F1
#
_cell.length_a   1.000
_cell.length_b   1.000
_cell.length_c   1.000
_cell.angle_alpha   90.00
_cell.angle_beta   90.00
_cell.angle_gamma   90.00
#
_symmetry.space_group_name_H-M   'P 1'
#
loop_
_entity.id
_entity.type
_entity.pdbx_description
1 polymer ?
#
loop_
_entity_poly.entity_id
_entity_poly.type
_entity_poly.pdbx_seq_one_letter_code
_entity_poly.pdbx_strand_id
1 'polypeptide(L)'
;MSVLRSASFPPRWLASGPGAPIAPSVRACQSMERSKSHKVYKQLGLYSLKKKIEDAVHRAEMMAPNALEIEEARRIKQEEVLRDHSLWDDLAKSDQHFTALADAIRLINDLKDLRYKAEEAKLIMELAEMDVISHELFRQAYKATLDVNSFLEQYELSKFLSGPYDNEGACLTIKAGPEGIASEVKEPFCLHLTTIFVAKFFFS
;
A
#
# COMPACT_ATOMS: atom_id res chain seq x y z
N MET A 1 22.49 -57.51 85.17
CA MET A 1 23.54 -56.54 85.55
C MET A 1 22.91 -55.15 85.53
N SER A 2 22.90 -54.48 86.69
CA SER A 2 22.98 -53.03 86.94
C SER A 2 22.08 -52.06 86.10
N VAL A 3 21.02 -51.41 86.64
CA VAL A 3 21.04 -50.12 87.43
C VAL A 3 21.32 -48.94 86.46
N LEU A 4 20.50 -47.89 86.18
CA LEU A 4 19.63 -46.98 86.95
C LEU A 4 18.81 -46.06 86.00
N ARG A 5 17.60 -45.66 86.43
CA ARG A 5 16.99 -44.28 86.52
C ARG A 5 17.52 -43.14 85.61
N SER A 6 16.82 -42.04 85.33
CA SER A 6 15.43 -41.53 85.38
C SER A 6 15.54 -40.03 85.00
N ALA A 7 14.56 -39.50 84.26
CA ALA A 7 14.04 -38.12 84.19
C ALA A 7 14.88 -36.90 84.65
N SER A 8 14.85 -35.81 83.87
CA SER A 8 14.45 -34.46 84.34
C SER A 8 14.37 -33.43 83.20
N PHE A 9 13.46 -32.45 83.36
CA PHE A 9 13.09 -31.34 82.46
C PHE A 9 14.04 -30.09 82.58
N PRO A 10 13.63 -28.87 82.15
CA PRO A 10 14.06 -28.07 80.99
C PRO A 10 15.00 -26.90 81.39
N PRO A 11 15.27 -25.87 80.54
CA PRO A 11 14.39 -24.69 80.60
C PRO A 11 14.20 -23.88 79.30
N ARG A 12 13.04 -23.23 79.31
CA ARG A 12 12.63 -22.03 78.59
C ARG A 12 13.60 -20.87 78.81
N TRP A 13 13.98 -20.17 77.74
CA TRP A 13 14.29 -18.73 77.79
C TRP A 13 13.56 -18.02 76.65
N LEU A 14 12.75 -17.02 77.05
CA LEU A 14 12.22 -15.97 76.20
C LEU A 14 13.33 -14.94 75.96
N ALA A 15 13.42 -14.42 74.73
CA ALA A 15 13.85 -13.05 74.49
C ALA A 15 13.22 -12.54 73.18
N SER A 16 12.36 -11.54 73.32
CA SER A 16 11.77 -10.75 72.23
C SER A 16 12.79 -9.73 71.70
N GLY A 17 12.86 -9.52 70.39
CA GLY A 17 13.57 -8.39 69.77
C GLY A 17 13.57 -8.44 68.23
N PRO A 18 13.36 -7.33 67.51
CA PRO A 18 12.69 -7.31 66.22
C PRO A 18 13.65 -7.36 65.02
N GLY A 19 13.29 -8.12 63.99
CA GLY A 19 14.05 -8.18 62.75
C GLY A 19 13.35 -9.04 61.69
N ALA A 20 12.18 -8.60 61.24
CA ALA A 20 11.59 -9.19 60.05
C ALA A 20 12.45 -8.82 58.82
N PRO A 21 12.93 -9.79 58.01
CA PRO A 21 13.43 -9.45 56.69
C PRO A 21 12.22 -9.11 55.83
N ILE A 22 12.07 -7.82 55.50
CA ILE A 22 11.15 -7.35 54.48
C ILE A 22 11.62 -7.96 53.16
N ALA A 23 10.90 -8.96 52.69
CA ALA A 23 11.05 -9.43 51.32
C ALA A 23 10.82 -8.23 50.39
N PRO A 24 11.69 -7.97 49.40
CA PRO A 24 11.41 -6.94 48.43
C PRO A 24 10.18 -7.41 47.64
N SER A 25 9.05 -6.75 47.87
CA SER A 25 7.93 -6.81 46.96
C SER A 25 8.46 -6.27 45.63
N VAL A 26 8.76 -7.17 44.70
CA VAL A 26 8.92 -6.84 43.29
C VAL A 26 7.54 -6.35 42.85
N ARG A 27 7.29 -5.06 43.06
CA ARG A 27 6.14 -4.38 42.51
C ARG A 27 6.29 -4.48 40.99
N ALA A 28 5.43 -5.28 40.36
CA ALA A 28 5.27 -5.31 38.92
C ALA A 28 4.72 -3.95 38.42
N CYS A 29 5.55 -2.91 38.45
CA CYS A 29 5.31 -1.64 37.80
C CYS A 29 5.70 -1.79 36.33
N GLN A 30 4.79 -2.29 35.47
CA GLN A 30 4.96 -2.14 34.01
C GLN A 30 3.70 -2.41 33.16
N SER A 31 2.52 -2.64 33.75
CA SER A 31 1.31 -2.97 32.96
C SER A 31 0.56 -1.74 32.41
N MET A 32 0.65 -0.58 33.07
CA MET A 32 -0.11 0.62 32.70
C MET A 32 0.50 1.39 31.51
N GLU A 33 1.83 1.54 31.44
CA GLU A 33 2.54 2.16 30.30
C GLU A 33 2.30 1.37 29.01
N ARG A 34 2.41 0.04 29.07
CA ARG A 34 2.31 -0.85 27.90
C ARG A 34 0.90 -0.82 27.28
N SER A 35 -0.13 -0.71 28.12
CA SER A 35 -1.54 -0.59 27.69
C SER A 35 -1.82 0.77 27.03
N LYS A 36 -1.33 1.87 27.61
CA LYS A 36 -1.44 3.22 27.03
C LYS A 36 -0.68 3.32 25.71
N SER A 37 0.54 2.81 25.68
CA SER A 37 1.40 2.73 24.50
C SER A 37 0.72 1.95 23.37
N HIS A 38 0.14 0.78 23.65
CA HIS A 38 -0.59 -0.01 22.65
C HIS A 38 -1.84 0.71 22.10
N LYS A 39 -2.56 1.49 22.92
CA LYS A 39 -3.67 2.33 22.45
C LYS A 39 -3.21 3.46 21.54
N VAL A 40 -2.10 4.12 21.88
CA VAL A 40 -1.50 5.17 21.04
C VAL A 40 -1.06 4.61 19.68
N TYR A 41 -0.38 3.47 19.64
CA TYR A 41 0.01 2.84 18.37
C TYR A 41 -1.20 2.42 17.51
N LYS A 42 -2.27 1.94 18.13
CA LYS A 42 -3.53 1.63 17.43
C LYS A 42 -4.19 2.89 16.84
N GLN A 43 -4.23 3.98 17.60
CA GLN A 43 -4.77 5.26 17.15
C GLN A 43 -3.94 5.88 16.02
N LEU A 44 -2.60 5.84 16.13
CA LEU A 44 -1.69 6.31 15.09
C LEU A 44 -1.79 5.47 13.82
N GLY A 45 -1.91 4.14 13.95
CA GLY A 45 -2.14 3.24 12.83
C GLY A 45 -3.45 3.52 12.11
N LEU A 46 -4.52 3.81 12.86
CA LEU A 46 -5.82 4.18 12.31
C LEU A 46 -5.78 5.53 11.59
N TYR A 47 -5.12 6.53 12.16
CA TYR A 47 -4.94 7.83 11.50
C TYR A 47 -4.16 7.70 10.18
N SER A 48 -3.07 6.92 10.18
CA SER A 48 -2.31 6.64 8.97
C SER A 48 -3.17 5.93 7.92
N LEU A 49 -4.00 4.98 8.34
CA LEU A 49 -4.91 4.26 7.44
C LEU A 49 -5.96 5.19 6.84
N LYS A 50 -6.61 6.01 7.67
CA LYS A 50 -7.60 7.01 7.24
C LYS A 50 -7.00 7.94 6.20
N LYS A 51 -5.81 8.49 6.48
CA LYS A 51 -5.11 9.37 5.54
C LYS A 51 -4.84 8.69 4.20
N LYS A 52 -4.39 7.43 4.20
CA LYS A 52 -4.15 6.68 2.95
C LYS A 52 -5.43 6.49 2.14
N ILE A 53 -6.55 6.24 2.80
CA ILE A 53 -7.85 6.10 2.14
C ILE A 53 -8.25 7.45 1.54
N GLU A 54 -8.15 8.53 2.32
CA GLU A 54 -8.45 9.90 1.89
C GLU A 54 -7.63 10.33 0.67
N ASP A 55 -6.31 10.12 0.72
CA ASP A 55 -5.39 10.44 -0.37
C ASP A 55 -5.76 9.67 -1.67
N ALA A 56 -6.11 8.39 -1.55
CA ALA A 56 -6.50 7.55 -2.69
C ALA A 56 -7.87 7.93 -3.27
N VAL A 57 -8.85 8.22 -2.41
CA VAL A 57 -10.18 8.71 -2.82
C VAL A 57 -10.03 10.06 -3.54
N HIS A 58 -9.27 10.99 -2.96
CA HIS A 58 -9.05 12.29 -3.56
C HIS A 58 -8.36 12.18 -4.93
N ARG A 59 -7.35 11.31 -5.06
CA ARG A 59 -6.70 11.03 -6.35
C ARG A 59 -7.72 10.51 -7.38
N ALA A 60 -8.59 9.57 -7.00
CA ALA A 60 -9.62 9.06 -7.89
C ALA A 60 -10.63 10.13 -8.31
N GLU A 61 -11.06 11.00 -7.39
CA GLU A 61 -11.96 12.12 -7.70
C GLU A 61 -11.35 13.08 -8.72
N MET A 62 -10.05 13.33 -8.63
CA MET A 62 -9.35 14.23 -9.55
C MET A 62 -9.07 13.60 -10.93
N MET A 63 -8.81 12.29 -10.98
CA MET A 63 -8.32 11.62 -12.19
C MET A 63 -9.39 10.85 -12.96
N ALA A 64 -10.26 10.12 -12.26
CA ALA A 64 -11.22 9.23 -12.91
C ALA A 64 -12.21 9.94 -13.83
N PRO A 65 -12.73 11.14 -13.53
CA PRO A 65 -13.64 11.85 -14.45
C PRO A 65 -12.97 12.23 -15.77
N ASN A 66 -11.73 12.72 -15.71
CA ASN A 66 -10.96 13.09 -16.89
C ASN A 66 -10.61 11.86 -17.73
N ALA A 67 -10.17 10.78 -17.08
CA ALA A 67 -9.90 9.51 -17.74
C ALA A 67 -11.14 8.94 -18.44
N LEU A 68 -12.31 9.01 -17.78
CA LEU A 68 -13.58 8.58 -18.33
C LEU A 68 -13.97 9.38 -19.57
N GLU A 69 -13.86 10.71 -19.53
CA GLU A 69 -14.15 11.57 -20.67
C GLU A 69 -13.28 11.22 -21.89
N ILE A 70 -11.98 10.98 -21.67
CA ILE A 70 -11.04 10.59 -22.73
C ILE A 70 -11.44 9.26 -23.38
N GLU A 71 -11.72 8.22 -22.58
CA GLU A 71 -12.10 6.92 -23.12
C GLU A 71 -13.48 6.94 -23.78
N GLU A 72 -14.44 7.73 -23.27
CA GLU A 72 -15.74 7.92 -23.92
C GLU A 72 -15.60 8.59 -25.28
N ALA A 73 -14.77 9.62 -25.41
CA ALA A 73 -14.47 10.24 -26.69
C ALA A 73 -13.80 9.26 -27.67
N ARG A 74 -12.88 8.42 -27.17
CA ARG A 74 -12.26 7.35 -27.96
C ARG A 74 -13.28 6.33 -28.47
N ARG A 75 -14.20 5.88 -27.61
CA ARG A 75 -15.30 4.97 -27.97
C ARG A 75 -16.16 5.56 -29.08
N ILE A 76 -16.60 6.82 -28.93
CA ILE A 76 -17.43 7.53 -29.91
C ILE A 76 -16.72 7.59 -31.28
N LYS A 77 -15.43 7.94 -31.29
CA LYS A 77 -14.64 7.98 -32.53
C LYS A 77 -14.58 6.62 -33.23
N GLN A 78 -14.46 5.52 -32.48
CA GLN A 78 -14.46 4.17 -33.05
C GLN A 78 -15.83 3.78 -33.59
N GLU A 79 -16.90 4.12 -32.89
CA GLU A 79 -18.28 3.90 -33.35
C GLU A 79 -18.59 4.67 -34.64
N GLU A 80 -18.07 5.89 -34.78
CA GLU A 80 -18.18 6.69 -36.02
C GLU A 80 -17.49 5.99 -37.20
N VAL A 81 -16.25 5.53 -37.01
CA VAL A 81 -15.51 4.78 -38.05
C VAL A 81 -16.27 3.52 -38.48
N LEU A 82 -16.88 2.79 -37.53
CA LEU A 82 -17.67 1.59 -37.84
C LEU A 82 -18.98 1.89 -38.58
N ARG A 83 -19.53 3.11 -38.46
CA ARG A 83 -20.73 3.53 -39.20
C ARG A 83 -20.40 3.92 -40.64
N ASP A 84 -19.28 4.58 -40.85
CA ASP A 84 -18.88 5.13 -42.15
C ASP A 84 -18.14 4.12 -43.05
N HIS A 85 -17.53 3.08 -42.46
CA HIS A 85 -16.74 2.09 -43.19
C HIS A 85 -17.57 0.87 -43.63
N SER A 86 -17.35 0.42 -44.87
CA SER A 86 -17.80 -0.91 -45.33
C SER A 86 -16.97 -1.98 -44.64
N LEU A 87 -17.53 -2.58 -43.59
CA LEU A 87 -16.90 -3.61 -42.75
C LEU A 87 -16.40 -4.85 -43.52
N TRP A 88 -16.79 -4.99 -44.79
CA TRP A 88 -16.49 -6.14 -45.64
C TRP A 88 -15.31 -5.92 -46.58
N ASP A 89 -14.71 -4.72 -46.61
CA ASP A 89 -13.62 -4.39 -47.53
C ASP A 89 -12.28 -4.98 -47.06
N ASP A 90 -12.03 -4.94 -45.74
CA ASP A 90 -10.78 -5.43 -45.13
C ASP A 90 -11.08 -6.03 -43.74
N LEU A 91 -11.21 -7.35 -43.70
CA LEU A 91 -11.54 -8.09 -42.49
C LEU A 91 -10.51 -7.85 -41.37
N ALA A 92 -9.23 -7.71 -41.71
CA ALA A 92 -8.17 -7.51 -40.72
C ALA A 92 -8.30 -6.13 -40.04
N LYS A 93 -8.63 -5.08 -40.81
CA LYS A 93 -8.88 -3.75 -40.26
C LYS A 93 -10.17 -3.70 -39.45
N SER A 94 -11.23 -4.38 -39.92
CA SER A 94 -12.50 -4.45 -39.19
C SER A 94 -12.34 -5.07 -37.81
N ASP A 95 -11.63 -6.20 -37.71
CA ASP A 95 -11.35 -6.89 -36.44
C ASP A 95 -10.54 -6.01 -35.47
N GLN A 96 -9.56 -5.26 -36.00
CA GLN A 96 -8.81 -4.29 -35.22
C GLN A 96 -9.72 -3.20 -34.62
N HIS A 97 -10.68 -2.67 -35.39
CA HIS A 97 -11.62 -1.66 -34.91
C HIS A 97 -12.57 -2.22 -33.84
N PHE A 98 -13.08 -3.43 -34.00
CA PHE A 98 -13.93 -4.08 -33.00
C PHE A 98 -13.18 -4.38 -31.70
N THR A 99 -11.95 -4.89 -31.81
CA THR A 99 -11.08 -5.13 -30.64
C THR A 99 -10.84 -3.83 -29.89
N ALA A 100 -10.49 -2.77 -30.62
CA ALA A 100 -10.22 -1.48 -30.00
C ALA A 100 -11.46 -0.84 -29.36
N LEU A 101 -12.66 -1.09 -29.90
CA LEU A 101 -13.94 -0.67 -29.31
C LEU A 101 -14.27 -1.47 -28.04
N ALA A 102 -14.10 -2.80 -28.09
CA ALA A 102 -14.30 -3.66 -26.94
C ALA A 102 -13.37 -3.27 -25.78
N ASP A 103 -12.11 -2.96 -26.08
CA ASP A 103 -11.16 -2.45 -25.10
C ASP A 103 -11.59 -1.11 -24.49
N ALA A 104 -12.06 -0.15 -25.31
CA ALA A 104 -12.56 1.13 -24.80
C ALA A 104 -13.78 0.95 -23.90
N ILE A 105 -14.74 0.10 -24.27
CA ILE A 105 -15.93 -0.21 -23.46
C ILE A 105 -15.52 -0.84 -22.13
N ARG A 106 -14.59 -1.79 -22.14
CA ARG A 106 -14.05 -2.40 -20.92
C ARG A 106 -13.44 -1.35 -19.99
N LEU A 107 -12.54 -0.51 -20.51
CA LEU A 107 -11.91 0.55 -19.73
C LEU A 107 -12.92 1.54 -19.13
N ILE A 108 -13.96 1.91 -19.89
CA ILE A 108 -15.04 2.78 -19.40
C ILE A 108 -15.79 2.13 -18.24
N ASN A 109 -16.07 0.83 -18.33
CA ASN A 109 -16.74 0.10 -17.25
C ASN A 109 -15.83 0.01 -16.02
N ASP A 110 -14.57 -0.32 -16.21
CA ASP A 110 -13.60 -0.39 -15.11
C ASP A 110 -13.44 0.98 -14.42
N LEU A 111 -13.44 2.08 -15.19
CA LEU A 111 -13.41 3.45 -14.65
C LEU A 111 -14.69 3.83 -13.88
N LYS A 112 -15.85 3.31 -14.28
CA LYS A 112 -17.11 3.50 -13.53
C LYS A 112 -17.08 2.70 -12.23
N ASP A 113 -16.62 1.46 -12.27
CA ASP A 113 -16.45 0.61 -11.08
C ASP A 113 -15.43 1.20 -10.10
N LEU A 114 -14.34 1.76 -10.62
CA LEU A 114 -13.34 2.51 -9.86
C LEU A 114 -13.97 3.65 -9.06
N ARG A 115 -14.79 4.46 -9.73
CA ARG A 115 -15.50 5.58 -9.09
C ARG A 115 -16.44 5.10 -8.01
N TYR A 116 -17.19 4.04 -8.27
CA TYR A 116 -18.07 3.42 -7.26
C TYR A 116 -17.27 2.97 -6.02
N LYS A 117 -16.13 2.30 -6.20
CA LYS A 117 -15.25 1.88 -5.10
C LYS A 117 -14.70 3.07 -4.30
N ALA A 118 -14.32 4.16 -4.97
CA ALA A 118 -13.85 5.37 -4.31
C ALA A 118 -14.97 6.05 -3.51
N GLU A 119 -16.18 6.14 -4.08
CA GLU A 119 -17.37 6.67 -3.39
C GLU A 119 -17.75 5.80 -2.18
N GLU A 120 -17.71 4.47 -2.30
CA GLU A 120 -17.93 3.56 -1.17
C GLU A 120 -16.91 3.78 -0.04
N ALA A 121 -15.62 3.87 -0.37
CA ALA A 121 -14.56 4.13 0.61
C ALA A 121 -14.73 5.48 1.32
N LYS A 122 -15.19 6.51 0.58
CA LYS A 122 -15.51 7.83 1.13
C LYS A 122 -16.66 7.77 2.12
N LEU A 123 -17.76 7.10 1.77
CA LEU A 123 -18.92 6.95 2.66
C LEU A 123 -18.55 6.17 3.93
N ILE A 124 -17.71 5.13 3.81
CA ILE A 124 -17.20 4.41 4.98
C ILE A 124 -16.38 5.33 5.89
N MET A 125 -15.57 6.23 5.33
CA MET A 125 -14.83 7.23 6.11
C MET A 125 -15.75 8.21 6.83
N GLU A 126 -16.74 8.77 6.14
CA GLU A 126 -17.71 9.71 6.73
C GLU A 126 -18.48 9.07 7.88
N LEU A 127 -18.93 7.83 7.70
CA LEU A 127 -19.61 7.09 8.76
C LEU A 127 -18.70 6.73 9.94
N ALA A 128 -17.39 6.56 9.71
CA ALA A 128 -16.43 6.29 10.77
C ALA A 128 -16.10 7.53 11.61
N GLU A 129 -16.23 8.74 11.06
CA GLU A 129 -16.12 9.98 11.82
C GLU A 129 -17.24 10.16 12.84
N MET A 130 -18.38 9.49 12.62
CA MET A 130 -19.52 9.51 13.52
C MET A 130 -19.39 8.54 14.71
N ASP A 131 -18.22 7.91 14.90
CA ASP A 131 -17.93 6.88 15.94
C ASP A 131 -18.84 5.63 15.88
N VAL A 132 -19.52 5.38 14.75
CA VAL A 132 -20.50 4.28 14.61
C VAL A 132 -19.87 2.96 14.13
N ILE A 133 -18.61 2.96 13.64
CA ILE A 133 -18.11 1.90 12.76
C ILE A 133 -16.90 1.09 13.30
N SER A 134 -16.93 -0.21 12.98
CA SER A 134 -15.91 -1.22 13.33
C SER A 134 -14.66 -1.20 12.42
N HIS A 135 -13.54 -1.71 12.95
CA HIS A 135 -12.25 -1.87 12.24
C HIS A 135 -12.37 -2.64 10.90
N GLU A 136 -13.37 -3.49 10.72
CA GLU A 136 -13.52 -4.29 9.50
C GLU A 136 -14.00 -3.46 8.31
N LEU A 137 -14.83 -2.43 8.54
CA LEU A 137 -15.24 -1.51 7.48
C LEU A 137 -14.06 -0.64 7.02
N PHE A 138 -13.17 -0.21 7.94
CA PHE A 138 -11.91 0.43 7.55
C PHE A 138 -11.03 -0.47 6.69
N ARG A 139 -10.99 -1.78 6.99
CA ARG A 139 -10.28 -2.75 6.16
C ARG A 139 -10.90 -2.84 4.77
N GLN A 140 -12.23 -2.83 4.67
CA GLN A 140 -12.94 -2.83 3.39
C GLN A 140 -12.64 -1.57 2.57
N ALA A 141 -12.78 -0.38 3.17
CA ALA A 141 -12.42 0.88 2.53
C ALA A 141 -10.96 0.89 2.07
N TYR A 142 -10.03 0.41 2.91
CA TYR A 142 -8.63 0.30 2.54
C TYR A 142 -8.40 -0.63 1.34
N LYS A 143 -9.04 -1.82 1.32
CA LYS A 143 -8.96 -2.73 0.18
C LYS A 143 -9.50 -2.08 -1.10
N ALA A 144 -10.64 -1.41 -1.03
CA ALA A 144 -11.19 -0.66 -2.16
C ALA A 144 -10.18 0.39 -2.67
N THR A 145 -9.49 1.10 -1.78
CA THR A 145 -8.47 2.07 -2.20
C THR A 145 -7.20 1.46 -2.79
N LEU A 146 -6.85 0.22 -2.43
CA LEU A 146 -5.75 -0.50 -3.08
C LEU A 146 -6.11 -0.85 -4.53
N ASP A 147 -7.32 -1.35 -4.75
CA ASP A 147 -7.83 -1.59 -6.10
C ASP A 147 -7.83 -0.30 -6.91
N VAL A 148 -8.25 0.81 -6.29
CA VAL A 148 -8.29 2.12 -6.94
C VAL A 148 -6.91 2.60 -7.38
N ASN A 149 -5.92 2.56 -6.49
CA ASN A 149 -4.56 2.97 -6.83
C ASN A 149 -3.94 2.08 -7.89
N SER A 150 -4.08 0.75 -7.76
CA SER A 150 -3.54 -0.20 -8.72
C SER A 150 -4.11 0.03 -10.12
N PHE A 151 -5.42 0.28 -10.23
CA PHE A 151 -6.04 0.56 -11.51
C PHE A 151 -5.57 1.88 -12.11
N LEU A 152 -5.52 2.96 -11.32
CA LEU A 152 -5.06 4.27 -11.79
C LEU A 152 -3.60 4.24 -12.23
N GLU A 153 -2.73 3.55 -11.50
CA GLU A 153 -1.33 3.35 -11.88
C GLU A 153 -1.21 2.62 -13.22
N GLN A 154 -1.94 1.52 -13.40
CA GLN A 154 -1.95 0.79 -14.68
C GLN A 154 -2.50 1.63 -15.83
N TYR A 155 -3.57 2.39 -15.57
CA TYR A 155 -4.15 3.30 -16.54
C TYR A 155 -3.14 4.37 -16.97
N GLU A 156 -2.51 5.07 -16.02
CA GLU A 156 -1.46 6.06 -16.31
C GLU A 156 -0.30 5.45 -17.11
N LEU A 157 0.23 4.31 -16.64
CA LEU A 157 1.31 3.58 -17.31
C LEU A 157 0.93 3.23 -18.75
N SER A 158 -0.29 2.77 -18.99
CA SER A 158 -0.77 2.44 -20.33
C SER A 158 -0.82 3.65 -21.27
N LYS A 159 -1.00 4.86 -20.73
CA LYS A 159 -0.98 6.11 -21.51
C LYS A 159 0.44 6.54 -21.84
N PHE A 160 1.37 6.38 -20.89
CA PHE A 160 2.77 6.67 -21.11
C PHE A 160 3.46 5.66 -22.02
N LEU A 161 3.05 4.38 -21.97
CA LEU A 161 3.63 3.27 -22.72
C LEU A 161 2.76 2.88 -23.93
N SER A 162 2.45 3.86 -24.79
CA SER A 162 1.60 3.68 -25.97
C SER A 162 2.36 3.78 -27.30
N GLY A 163 3.67 3.97 -27.24
CA GLY A 163 4.57 4.04 -28.38
C GLY A 163 4.87 2.66 -29.00
N PRO A 164 5.30 2.64 -30.27
CA PRO A 164 5.52 1.41 -31.02
C PRO A 164 6.65 0.52 -30.47
N TYR A 165 7.55 1.08 -29.66
CA TYR A 165 8.69 0.38 -29.08
C TYR A 165 8.63 0.33 -27.55
N ASP A 166 7.54 0.77 -26.93
CA ASP A 166 7.45 0.86 -25.46
C ASP A 166 7.35 -0.52 -24.79
N ASN A 167 6.93 -1.54 -25.56
CA ASN A 167 6.93 -2.94 -25.14
C ASN A 167 8.29 -3.63 -25.35
N GLU A 168 9.24 -2.98 -26.04
CA GLU A 168 10.56 -3.53 -26.35
C GLU A 168 11.58 -3.15 -25.27
N GLY A 169 12.59 -4.00 -25.10
CA GLY A 169 13.73 -3.68 -24.25
C GLY A 169 14.53 -2.49 -24.81
N ALA A 170 14.86 -1.52 -23.96
CA ALA A 170 15.71 -0.39 -24.35
C ALA A 170 17.20 -0.74 -24.23
N CYS A 171 17.98 -0.47 -25.29
CA CYS A 171 19.44 -0.54 -25.25
C CYS A 171 20.02 0.87 -25.03
N LEU A 172 20.61 1.12 -23.86
CA LEU A 172 21.26 2.39 -23.55
C LEU A 172 22.73 2.34 -23.96
N THR A 173 23.13 3.20 -24.91
CA THR A 173 24.54 3.40 -25.26
C THR A 173 24.98 4.78 -24.78
N ILE A 174 25.94 4.82 -23.85
CA ILE A 174 26.56 6.06 -23.39
C ILE A 174 27.88 6.24 -24.14
N LYS A 175 28.16 7.46 -24.61
CA LYS A 175 29.42 7.81 -25.27
C LYS A 175 29.99 9.07 -24.64
N ALA A 176 31.29 9.06 -24.36
CA ALA A 176 32.00 10.25 -23.91
C ALA A 176 32.05 11.30 -25.03
N GLY A 177 31.79 12.56 -24.68
CA GLY A 177 31.90 13.68 -25.62
C GLY A 177 33.36 13.95 -26.03
N PRO A 178 33.58 14.60 -27.18
CA PRO A 178 34.92 14.78 -27.77
C PRO A 178 35.88 15.65 -26.94
N GLU A 179 35.42 16.38 -25.93
CA GLU A 179 36.24 17.31 -25.15
C GLU A 179 36.59 16.78 -23.74
N GLY A 180 37.85 16.33 -23.59
CA GLY A 180 38.62 16.33 -22.35
C GLY A 180 38.47 15.15 -21.38
N ILE A 181 39.50 14.94 -20.55
CA ILE A 181 39.60 13.89 -19.50
C ILE A 181 38.40 13.91 -18.53
N ALA A 182 37.73 15.07 -18.39
CA ALA A 182 36.52 15.22 -17.59
C ALA A 182 35.27 14.53 -18.19
N SER A 183 35.22 14.27 -19.50
CA SER A 183 34.13 13.52 -20.14
C SER A 183 34.28 12.01 -19.93
N GLU A 184 35.53 11.52 -19.92
CA GLU A 184 35.88 10.11 -19.70
C GLU A 184 35.65 9.66 -18.25
N VAL A 185 35.76 10.55 -17.26
CA VAL A 185 35.41 10.25 -15.85
C VAL A 185 33.90 10.30 -15.59
N LYS A 186 33.15 11.08 -16.38
CA LYS A 186 31.67 11.21 -16.24
C LYS A 186 30.91 10.04 -16.86
N GLU A 187 31.45 9.45 -17.91
CA GLU A 187 30.86 8.31 -18.62
C GLU A 187 30.65 7.07 -17.73
N PRO A 188 31.66 6.56 -17.00
CA PRO A 188 31.48 5.43 -16.09
C PRO A 188 30.58 5.79 -14.89
N PHE A 189 30.55 7.05 -14.45
CA PHE A 189 29.61 7.50 -13.42
C PHE A 189 28.16 7.45 -13.91
N CYS A 190 27.89 7.92 -15.14
CA CYS A 190 26.57 7.81 -15.75
C CYS A 190 26.16 6.35 -15.95
N LEU A 191 27.06 5.47 -16.40
CA LEU A 191 26.80 4.03 -16.51
C LEU A 191 26.48 3.40 -15.16
N HIS A 192 27.20 3.77 -14.10
CA HIS A 192 26.96 3.25 -12.77
C HIS A 192 25.59 3.69 -12.23
N LEU A 193 25.25 4.97 -12.39
CA LEU A 193 23.97 5.52 -11.96
C LEU A 193 22.80 4.84 -12.69
N THR A 194 22.90 4.64 -14.01
CA THR A 194 21.84 3.98 -14.79
C THR A 194 21.72 2.50 -14.44
N THR A 195 22.84 1.82 -14.15
CA THR A 195 22.82 0.42 -13.68
C THR A 195 22.12 0.29 -12.33
N ILE A 196 22.40 1.20 -11.37
CA ILE A 196 21.71 1.22 -10.08
C ILE A 196 20.21 1.47 -10.27
N PHE A 197 19.84 2.41 -11.16
CA PHE A 197 18.45 2.70 -11.45
C PHE A 197 17.72 1.48 -12.01
N VAL A 198 18.29 0.82 -13.02
CA VAL A 198 17.70 -0.41 -13.61
C VAL A 198 17.60 -1.52 -12.56
N ALA A 199 18.65 -1.77 -11.78
CA ALA A 199 18.63 -2.79 -10.73
C ALA A 199 17.53 -2.54 -9.69
N LYS A 200 17.28 -1.27 -9.34
CA LYS A 200 16.27 -0.90 -8.34
C LYS A 200 14.84 -0.98 -8.86
N PHE A 201 14.61 -0.70 -10.14
CA PHE A 201 13.25 -0.61 -10.71
C PHE A 201 12.80 -1.86 -11.47
N PHE A 202 13.72 -2.71 -11.96
CA PHE A 202 13.38 -3.90 -12.76
C PHE A 202 13.59 -5.24 -12.03
N PHE A 203 14.32 -5.27 -10.91
CA PHE A 203 14.66 -6.52 -10.19
C PHE A 203 14.25 -6.55 -8.71
N SER A 204 13.40 -5.62 -8.26
CA SER A 204 12.82 -5.60 -6.90
C SER A 204 11.31 -5.71 -6.93
#